data_AF-C5A6B9-F1
#
_entry.id   AF-C5A6B9-F1
#
_cell.length_a   1.000
_cell.length_b   1.000
_cell.length_c   1.000
_cell.angle_alpha   90.00
_cell.angle_beta   90.00
_cell.angle_gamma   90.00
#
_symmetry.space_group_name_H-M   'P 1'
#
loop_
_entity.id
_entity.type
_entity.pdbx_description
1 polymer ?
#
loop_
_entity_poly.entity_id
_entity_poly.type
_entity_poly.pdbx_seq_one_letter_code
_entity_poly.pdbx_strand_id
1 'polypeptide(L)'
;MFKEATCMRVKSLTLFVVLVLVFSVVAAGCIGGGGGTATSSQETSESQSSGGHGGQSSSSSSSQHVDTTSESQIPVSTWQSPWESYNPIELGGKTYYITHVEYTYTASYNDGAKYTFDVMKERGYAQIHVYTSENGNKKDLGVFNVFAYHGRLTPVNNNTLPGLEYWIFVKDRTKDTDVYFLAPILNFGALISGNVVEVEIVSGSERYFWSNPAALGMYDKMPYQEGDLNDVFSSLDEGIGTIWAAVVSSGIWTGVENYDLTEPGQYDWNGMGISYHYKISPDGTVTFNGKTFKTAEVEWSYGLGGVTATGKGKIAPELPIPISFEGTFANPMEGFNTWSKFELKDLKLSQSFGTLQYSGLTPTQTQTQTQTETQTQTTTTTSTPQGLSTNWQLAWDASEPIEINGENYIVKEVAFKVEYKKGDSTFHMNITKGYREVQLNGENVYLLYANLSVDGEEYTYRVYVRQDSLGEYTSGILWVPQVYDMTNGPDFIKIEITGLGCHYTADENGNVEGDYNCGYISDDFQDYNMVWSLHTGFYGGIYGDVVSYVTLTNNGQGYTVEKDGKVGLAGIEFDLYKVTWSGLIENVDVPANGVTYVAPQLPFPVKVEAAISEMGAGGCYVKVELTDLKLEAG
;
A
#
# COMPACT_ATOMS: atom_id res chain seq x y z
N MET A 1 -34.88 23.71 -22.12
CA MET A 1 -34.02 23.02 -23.11
C MET A 1 -32.98 22.29 -22.30
N PHE A 2 -33.18 21.00 -22.02
CA PHE A 2 -32.33 20.26 -21.09
C PHE A 2 -30.99 19.92 -21.75
N LYS A 3 -29.92 19.95 -20.96
CA LYS A 3 -28.60 19.45 -21.33
C LYS A 3 -28.32 18.30 -20.36
N GLU A 4 -28.37 17.07 -20.85
CA GLU A 4 -28.20 15.89 -20.02
C GLU A 4 -26.76 15.81 -19.51
N ALA A 5 -26.59 15.68 -18.20
CA ALA A 5 -25.31 15.33 -17.60
C ALA A 5 -25.13 13.82 -17.71
N THR A 6 -24.33 13.36 -18.66
CA THR A 6 -24.14 11.93 -18.93
C THR A 6 -23.42 11.27 -17.74
N CYS A 7 -24.13 10.40 -17.02
CA CYS A 7 -23.59 9.64 -15.90
C CYS A 7 -22.32 8.86 -16.32
N MET A 8 -21.18 9.21 -15.72
CA MET A 8 -19.89 8.56 -15.98
C MET A 8 -19.85 7.20 -15.28
N ARG A 9 -20.29 6.15 -15.97
CA ARG A 9 -20.65 4.87 -15.34
C ARG A 9 -19.75 3.70 -15.78
N VAL A 10 -19.38 2.87 -14.80
CA VAL A 10 -18.84 1.50 -14.91
C VAL A 10 -17.39 1.33 -15.41
N LYS A 11 -16.85 2.13 -16.35
CA LYS A 11 -15.54 1.78 -16.97
C LYS A 11 -14.29 1.85 -16.07
N SER A 12 -14.16 2.87 -15.22
CA SER A 12 -12.99 2.98 -14.31
C SER A 12 -12.87 1.77 -13.37
N LEU A 13 -14.02 1.24 -12.94
CA LEU A 13 -14.11 0.09 -12.03
C LEU A 13 -13.40 -1.17 -12.57
N THR A 14 -13.36 -1.38 -13.90
CA THR A 14 -12.72 -2.58 -14.46
C THR A 14 -11.21 -2.56 -14.29
N LEU A 15 -10.55 -1.42 -14.54
CA LEU A 15 -9.10 -1.28 -14.34
C LEU A 15 -8.73 -1.44 -12.86
N PHE A 16 -9.55 -0.87 -11.97
CA PHE A 16 -9.39 -1.00 -10.53
C PHE A 16 -9.57 -2.45 -10.04
N VAL A 17 -10.57 -3.17 -10.56
CA VAL A 17 -10.80 -4.58 -10.25
C VAL A 17 -9.64 -5.47 -10.73
N VAL A 18 -9.03 -5.17 -11.89
CA VAL A 18 -7.82 -5.90 -12.35
C VAL A 18 -6.63 -5.65 -11.41
N LEU A 19 -6.41 -4.41 -10.95
CA LEU A 19 -5.39 -4.11 -9.93
C LEU A 19 -5.64 -4.89 -8.63
N VAL A 20 -6.84 -4.80 -8.05
CA VAL A 20 -7.22 -5.48 -6.79
C VAL A 20 -7.11 -7.02 -6.89
N LEU A 21 -7.46 -7.59 -8.05
CA LEU A 21 -7.31 -9.03 -8.31
C LEU A 21 -5.84 -9.48 -8.39
N VAL A 22 -4.91 -8.61 -8.84
CA VAL A 22 -3.48 -8.93 -8.86
C VAL A 22 -2.87 -8.89 -7.45
N PHE A 23 -3.29 -7.96 -6.59
CA PHE A 23 -2.73 -7.86 -5.23
C PHE A 23 -3.24 -8.96 -4.28
N SER A 24 -4.52 -9.31 -4.37
CA SER A 24 -5.16 -10.25 -3.43
C SER A 24 -4.63 -11.70 -3.47
N VAL A 25 -3.84 -12.07 -4.50
CA VAL A 25 -3.21 -13.40 -4.60
C VAL A 25 -1.94 -13.52 -3.73
N VAL A 26 -1.21 -12.42 -3.49
CA VAL A 26 0.12 -12.46 -2.84
C VAL A 26 0.04 -12.85 -1.36
N ALA A 27 -1.06 -12.53 -0.69
CA ALA A 27 -1.28 -12.83 0.73
C ALA A 27 -1.47 -14.33 1.05
N ALA A 28 -1.78 -15.17 0.04
CA ALA A 28 -2.09 -16.59 0.25
C ALA A 28 -0.86 -17.52 0.24
N GLY A 29 0.34 -16.99 -0.07
CA GLY A 29 1.56 -17.77 -0.36
C GLY A 29 2.28 -18.43 0.82
N CYS A 30 1.57 -19.01 1.80
CA CYS A 30 2.20 -19.67 2.96
C CYS A 30 1.41 -20.90 3.49
N ILE A 31 1.56 -22.04 2.82
CA ILE A 31 1.24 -23.36 3.40
C ILE A 31 2.51 -24.24 3.35
N GLY A 32 3.31 -24.17 4.41
CA GLY A 32 4.54 -24.94 4.56
C GLY A 32 4.27 -26.41 4.87
N GLY A 33 4.53 -27.29 3.91
CA GLY A 33 4.35 -28.74 4.04
C GLY A 33 5.42 -29.43 4.88
N GLY A 34 5.32 -29.33 6.22
CA GLY A 34 6.20 -30.07 7.13
C GLY A 34 6.01 -31.60 7.02
N GLY A 35 7.07 -32.33 6.69
CA GLY A 35 7.03 -33.78 6.50
C GLY A 35 6.71 -34.55 7.80
N GLY A 36 5.79 -35.51 7.72
CA GLY A 36 5.34 -36.29 8.88
C GLY A 36 5.79 -37.75 8.90
N THR A 37 5.94 -38.31 10.09
CA THR A 37 6.04 -39.76 10.35
C THR A 37 4.87 -40.21 11.23
N ALA A 38 4.00 -41.07 10.69
CA ALA A 38 2.95 -41.76 11.45
C ALA A 38 3.53 -42.95 12.26
N THR A 39 2.88 -43.60 13.23
CA THR A 39 1.45 -43.76 13.62
C THR A 39 1.44 -44.14 15.15
N SER A 40 0.36 -44.32 15.96
CA SER A 40 -1.09 -44.49 15.76
C SER A 40 -1.92 -44.29 17.06
N SER A 41 -3.20 -43.93 16.88
CA SER A 41 -4.41 -44.34 17.63
C SER A 41 -4.56 -44.19 19.17
N GLN A 42 -5.54 -43.34 19.52
CA GLN A 42 -6.61 -43.48 20.54
C GLN A 42 -6.38 -43.19 22.06
N GLU A 43 -6.97 -42.05 22.45
CA GLU A 43 -8.02 -41.89 23.49
C GLU A 43 -7.75 -42.14 25.00
N THR A 44 -7.75 -41.00 25.71
CA THR A 44 -8.61 -40.70 26.89
C THR A 44 -8.07 -40.88 28.33
N SER A 45 -8.02 -39.73 29.01
CA SER A 45 -8.09 -39.47 30.47
C SER A 45 -6.93 -39.79 31.44
N GLU A 46 -6.55 -38.71 32.15
CA GLU A 46 -6.26 -38.62 33.59
C GLU A 46 -5.09 -39.40 34.25
N SER A 47 -4.04 -38.63 34.56
CA SER A 47 -3.47 -38.45 35.92
C SER A 47 -2.27 -39.30 36.43
N GLN A 48 -1.46 -38.61 37.26
CA GLN A 48 -0.62 -39.09 38.37
C GLN A 48 0.53 -40.11 38.17
N SER A 49 1.73 -39.55 37.98
CA SER A 49 2.90 -39.69 38.89
C SER A 49 3.69 -41.02 39.04
N SER A 50 5.02 -40.86 39.14
CA SER A 50 6.02 -41.86 39.58
C SER A 50 6.25 -43.08 38.66
N GLY A 51 7.42 -43.75 38.67
CA GLY A 51 8.69 -43.32 39.28
C GLY A 51 9.75 -44.41 39.42
N GLY A 52 10.77 -44.38 38.56
CA GLY A 52 12.11 -44.95 38.82
C GLY A 52 12.34 -46.44 38.48
N HIS A 53 13.65 -46.76 38.36
CA HIS A 53 14.30 -48.08 38.21
C HIS A 53 13.96 -48.93 36.96
N GLY A 54 14.95 -49.56 36.29
CA GLY A 54 16.40 -49.41 36.45
C GLY A 54 17.22 -50.58 35.89
N GLY A 55 18.50 -50.31 35.59
CA GLY A 55 19.52 -51.34 35.31
C GLY A 55 19.54 -51.92 33.88
N GLN A 56 20.59 -52.64 33.45
CA GLN A 56 21.91 -52.81 34.08
C GLN A 56 22.95 -53.39 33.09
N SER A 57 24.20 -52.88 33.12
CA SER A 57 25.45 -53.57 32.71
C SER A 57 25.64 -54.08 31.26
N SER A 58 26.86 -54.28 30.71
CA SER A 58 28.20 -53.70 30.93
C SER A 58 29.21 -54.35 29.95
N SER A 59 30.37 -53.71 29.69
CA SER A 59 31.55 -54.27 28.98
C SER A 59 31.34 -54.59 27.49
N SER A 60 32.31 -54.66 26.56
CA SER A 60 33.73 -54.25 26.42
C SER A 60 34.19 -54.75 25.01
N SER A 61 35.22 -54.29 24.27
CA SER A 61 36.36 -53.37 24.49
C SER A 61 36.92 -52.88 23.13
N SER A 62 38.01 -52.09 23.16
CA SER A 62 39.09 -52.01 22.15
C SER A 62 38.76 -51.52 20.72
N SER A 63 38.71 -50.20 20.57
CA SER A 63 39.58 -49.41 19.66
C SER A 63 40.06 -50.02 18.33
N GLN A 64 39.63 -49.41 17.22
CA GLN A 64 40.44 -49.23 16.01
C GLN A 64 40.33 -47.78 15.54
N HIS A 65 41.47 -47.17 15.16
CA HIS A 65 41.49 -45.87 14.48
C HIS A 65 41.02 -46.07 13.03
N VAL A 66 40.07 -45.26 12.58
CA VAL A 66 39.76 -45.09 11.16
C VAL A 66 39.66 -43.60 10.94
N ASP A 67 40.60 -43.05 10.16
CA ASP A 67 40.62 -41.63 9.84
C ASP A 67 39.58 -41.36 8.74
N THR A 68 38.35 -41.02 9.13
CA THR A 68 37.36 -40.49 8.20
C THR A 68 37.74 -39.06 7.84
N THR A 69 38.33 -38.89 6.65
CA THR A 69 38.50 -37.61 5.98
C THR A 69 37.18 -36.83 6.04
N SER A 70 37.21 -35.57 6.50
CA SER A 70 36.04 -34.70 6.34
C SER A 70 35.85 -34.40 4.86
N GLU A 71 34.85 -35.03 4.25
CA GLU A 71 34.31 -34.54 2.98
C GLU A 71 33.80 -33.12 3.22
N SER A 72 34.40 -32.16 2.52
CA SER A 72 33.93 -30.78 2.55
C SER A 72 32.56 -30.75 1.88
N GLN A 73 31.49 -30.71 2.68
CA GLN A 73 30.14 -30.57 2.16
C GLN A 73 30.10 -29.37 1.21
N ILE A 74 29.69 -29.63 -0.03
CA ILE A 74 29.40 -28.58 -0.99
C ILE A 74 28.20 -27.81 -0.42
N PRO A 75 28.23 -26.47 -0.32
CA PRO A 75 27.09 -25.71 0.18
C PRO A 75 25.90 -25.92 -0.76
N VAL A 76 24.80 -26.44 -0.22
CA VAL A 76 23.58 -26.73 -0.97
C VAL A 76 23.05 -25.46 -1.63
N SER A 77 22.81 -25.51 -2.94
CA SER A 77 22.46 -24.33 -3.73
C SER A 77 21.04 -24.44 -4.27
N THR A 78 20.08 -24.06 -3.44
CA THR A 78 18.66 -23.90 -3.81
C THR A 78 18.40 -22.53 -4.43
N TRP A 79 17.34 -22.41 -5.24
CA TRP A 79 16.96 -21.17 -5.92
C TRP A 79 16.12 -20.26 -5.01
N GLN A 80 16.76 -19.62 -4.04
CA GLN A 80 16.06 -18.90 -2.97
C GLN A 80 15.40 -17.60 -3.44
N SER A 81 14.15 -17.38 -3.02
CA SER A 81 13.38 -16.15 -3.29
C SER A 81 13.26 -15.81 -4.79
N PRO A 82 12.60 -16.68 -5.59
CA PRO A 82 12.35 -16.42 -7.00
C PRO A 82 11.52 -15.14 -7.20
N TRP A 83 11.87 -14.38 -8.24
CA TRP A 83 11.29 -13.08 -8.62
C TRP A 83 11.50 -11.93 -7.60
N GLU A 84 12.15 -12.18 -6.48
CA GLU A 84 12.52 -11.15 -5.50
C GLU A 84 13.61 -10.24 -6.08
N SER A 85 13.53 -8.93 -5.79
CA SER A 85 14.46 -7.94 -6.36
C SER A 85 14.93 -6.87 -5.37
N TYR A 86 14.35 -6.82 -4.17
CA TYR A 86 14.66 -5.84 -3.14
C TYR A 86 15.98 -6.18 -2.42
N ASN A 87 16.22 -7.44 -2.14
CA ASN A 87 17.48 -7.89 -1.54
C ASN A 87 18.58 -7.98 -2.61
N PRO A 88 19.82 -7.56 -2.30
CA PRO A 88 20.96 -7.78 -3.18
C PRO A 88 21.43 -9.24 -3.12
N ILE A 89 22.01 -9.73 -4.22
CA ILE A 89 22.62 -11.05 -4.30
C ILE A 89 24.06 -11.05 -3.80
N GLU A 90 24.52 -12.15 -3.20
CA GLU A 90 25.92 -12.33 -2.80
C GLU A 90 26.70 -13.18 -3.80
N LEU A 91 27.76 -12.61 -4.37
CA LEU A 91 28.63 -13.28 -5.33
C LEU A 91 30.09 -13.14 -4.92
N GLY A 92 30.70 -14.23 -4.46
CA GLY A 92 32.12 -14.26 -4.06
C GLY A 92 32.45 -13.39 -2.84
N GLY A 93 31.58 -13.37 -1.83
CA GLY A 93 31.73 -12.54 -0.63
C GLY A 93 31.53 -11.04 -0.88
N LYS A 94 30.78 -10.68 -1.94
CA LYS A 94 30.41 -9.31 -2.28
C LYS A 94 28.93 -9.22 -2.64
N THR A 95 28.29 -8.21 -2.09
CA THR A 95 26.89 -7.85 -2.30
C THR A 95 26.70 -7.05 -3.59
N TYR A 96 25.68 -7.38 -4.39
CA TYR A 96 25.32 -6.70 -5.64
C TYR A 96 23.80 -6.53 -5.80
N TYR A 97 23.34 -5.35 -6.20
CA TYR A 97 21.98 -5.12 -6.66
C TYR A 97 21.86 -5.41 -8.16
N ILE A 98 20.74 -5.99 -8.58
CA ILE A 98 20.31 -5.93 -9.98
C ILE A 98 19.92 -4.49 -10.29
N THR A 99 20.56 -3.88 -11.28
CA THR A 99 20.29 -2.48 -11.70
C THR A 99 19.74 -2.38 -13.13
N HIS A 100 19.84 -3.46 -13.91
CA HIS A 100 19.37 -3.54 -15.30
C HIS A 100 19.00 -4.97 -15.66
N VAL A 101 17.93 -5.15 -16.43
CA VAL A 101 17.56 -6.42 -17.09
C VAL A 101 17.10 -6.14 -18.52
N GLU A 102 17.49 -7.00 -19.45
CA GLU A 102 16.89 -7.13 -20.78
C GLU A 102 16.48 -8.57 -21.02
N TYR A 103 15.26 -8.81 -21.50
CA TYR A 103 14.77 -10.15 -21.83
C TYR A 103 13.70 -10.11 -22.92
N THR A 104 13.56 -11.23 -23.65
CA THR A 104 12.42 -11.45 -24.55
C THR A 104 11.36 -12.26 -23.81
N TYR A 105 10.11 -11.78 -23.79
CA TYR A 105 8.96 -12.48 -23.21
C TYR A 105 7.92 -12.75 -24.30
N THR A 106 7.40 -13.99 -24.38
CA THR A 106 6.28 -14.35 -25.27
C THR A 106 5.16 -14.98 -24.47
N ALA A 107 3.90 -14.61 -24.76
CA ALA A 107 2.73 -15.08 -24.05
C ALA A 107 1.55 -15.40 -25.00
N SER A 108 0.67 -16.32 -24.62
CA SER A 108 -0.59 -16.65 -25.31
C SER A 108 -1.64 -17.31 -24.40
N TYR A 109 -2.91 -16.97 -24.59
CA TYR A 109 -4.08 -17.64 -24.00
C TYR A 109 -4.58 -18.79 -24.87
N ASN A 110 -4.96 -19.93 -24.28
CA ASN A 110 -5.81 -20.95 -24.90
C ASN A 110 -5.42 -21.32 -26.35
N ASP A 111 -4.12 -21.55 -26.58
CA ASP A 111 -3.50 -21.85 -27.89
C ASP A 111 -3.75 -20.80 -29.01
N GLY A 112 -4.12 -19.57 -28.63
CA GLY A 112 -4.33 -18.43 -29.51
C GLY A 112 -3.03 -17.73 -29.97
N ALA A 113 -3.17 -16.47 -30.37
CA ALA A 113 -2.04 -15.68 -30.85
C ALA A 113 -0.94 -15.55 -29.78
N LYS A 114 0.32 -15.70 -30.21
CA LYS A 114 1.51 -15.50 -29.38
C LYS A 114 2.04 -14.09 -29.58
N TYR A 115 2.05 -13.29 -28.53
CA TYR A 115 2.62 -11.94 -28.55
C TYR A 115 4.00 -11.96 -27.90
N THR A 116 5.00 -11.45 -28.61
CA THR A 116 6.39 -11.35 -28.15
C THR A 116 6.76 -9.89 -27.93
N PHE A 117 7.38 -9.61 -26.78
CA PHE A 117 7.90 -8.31 -26.39
C PHE A 117 9.38 -8.46 -26.01
N ASP A 118 10.22 -7.57 -26.51
CA ASP A 118 11.53 -7.32 -25.92
C ASP A 118 11.36 -6.27 -24.82
N VAL A 119 11.77 -6.63 -23.61
CA VAL A 119 11.58 -5.83 -22.40
C VAL A 119 12.94 -5.41 -21.86
N MET A 120 13.09 -4.12 -21.59
CA MET A 120 14.26 -3.53 -20.92
C MET A 120 13.78 -2.83 -19.65
N LYS A 121 14.47 -3.02 -18.53
CA LYS A 121 14.24 -2.26 -17.30
C LYS A 121 15.54 -1.90 -16.61
N GLU A 122 15.62 -0.69 -16.08
CA GLU A 122 16.73 -0.22 -15.26
C GLU A 122 16.23 0.57 -14.04
N ARG A 123 17.05 0.62 -12.97
CA ARG A 123 16.72 1.37 -11.76
C ARG A 123 17.95 2.00 -11.10
N GLY A 124 17.77 3.19 -10.55
CA GLY A 124 18.82 3.97 -9.91
C GLY A 124 18.30 5.30 -9.37
N TYR A 125 19.19 6.21 -9.00
CA TYR A 125 18.81 7.56 -8.59
C TYR A 125 18.62 8.46 -9.81
N ALA A 126 17.71 9.42 -9.75
CA ALA A 126 17.52 10.45 -10.78
C ALA A 126 17.32 11.83 -10.16
N GLN A 127 17.49 12.87 -10.98
CA GLN A 127 17.02 14.22 -10.69
C GLN A 127 15.85 14.55 -11.63
N ILE A 128 14.75 15.02 -11.05
CA ILE A 128 13.52 15.38 -11.76
C ILE A 128 13.06 16.78 -11.34
N HIS A 129 12.34 17.49 -12.21
CA HIS A 129 11.56 18.66 -11.81
C HIS A 129 10.18 18.17 -11.35
N VAL A 130 9.75 18.53 -10.14
CA VAL A 130 8.43 18.14 -9.62
C VAL A 130 7.44 19.27 -9.82
N TYR A 131 6.20 18.96 -10.18
CA TYR A 131 5.18 19.94 -10.54
C TYR A 131 3.92 19.87 -9.67
N THR A 132 3.31 21.02 -9.41
CA THR A 132 1.97 21.17 -8.80
C THR A 132 0.99 21.72 -9.84
N SER A 133 -0.29 21.42 -9.66
CA SER A 133 -1.35 22.24 -10.24
C SER A 133 -1.49 23.52 -9.41
N GLU A 134 -1.64 24.68 -10.07
CA GLU A 134 -1.96 25.96 -9.43
C GLU A 134 -2.88 26.76 -10.36
N ASN A 135 -4.15 26.95 -10.00
CA ASN A 135 -5.19 27.54 -10.85
C ASN A 135 -5.32 26.79 -12.19
N GLY A 136 -5.35 25.46 -12.13
CA GLY A 136 -5.35 24.56 -13.29
C GLY A 136 -4.09 24.58 -14.18
N ASN A 137 -3.03 25.33 -13.81
CA ASN A 137 -1.80 25.47 -14.59
C ASN A 137 -0.63 24.66 -14.01
N LYS A 138 0.29 24.22 -14.89
CA LYS A 138 1.54 23.54 -14.49
C LYS A 138 2.49 24.53 -13.81
N LYS A 139 2.94 24.21 -12.59
CA LYS A 139 3.94 24.99 -11.86
C LYS A 139 5.08 24.11 -11.39
N ASP A 140 6.30 24.47 -11.80
CA ASP A 140 7.56 23.85 -11.36
C ASP A 140 7.84 24.20 -9.89
N LEU A 141 8.16 23.19 -9.08
CA LEU A 141 8.55 23.32 -7.67
C LEU A 141 10.08 23.23 -7.47
N GLY A 142 10.83 22.95 -8.53
CA GLY A 142 12.29 22.78 -8.52
C GLY A 142 12.74 21.34 -8.70
N VAL A 143 14.07 21.15 -8.63
CA VAL A 143 14.73 19.85 -8.86
C VAL A 143 14.84 19.05 -7.58
N PHE A 144 14.40 17.79 -7.62
CA PHE A 144 14.44 16.85 -6.51
C PHE A 144 15.22 15.59 -6.88
N ASN A 145 15.86 14.97 -5.87
CA ASN A 145 16.58 13.72 -6.01
C ASN A 145 15.66 12.58 -5.57
N VAL A 146 15.48 11.58 -6.42
CA VAL A 146 14.50 10.50 -6.27
C VAL A 146 15.13 9.16 -6.67
N PHE A 147 14.52 8.05 -6.26
CA PHE A 147 14.78 6.75 -6.86
C PHE A 147 13.87 6.54 -8.07
N ALA A 148 14.39 5.96 -9.13
CA ALA A 148 13.76 5.90 -10.44
C ALA A 148 13.74 4.48 -10.99
N TYR A 149 12.61 4.11 -11.58
CA TYR A 149 12.40 2.90 -12.35
C TYR A 149 12.06 3.27 -13.79
N HIS A 150 12.92 2.90 -14.72
CA HIS A 150 12.69 3.06 -16.16
C HIS A 150 12.39 1.68 -16.76
N GLY A 151 11.37 1.60 -17.63
CA GLY A 151 11.04 0.36 -18.33
C GLY A 151 10.51 0.62 -19.73
N ARG A 152 10.86 -0.26 -20.67
CA ARG A 152 10.35 -0.27 -22.03
C ARG A 152 9.92 -1.68 -22.44
N LEU A 153 8.72 -1.79 -23.00
CA LEU A 153 8.14 -3.00 -23.60
C LEU A 153 7.98 -2.74 -25.10
N THR A 154 8.73 -3.44 -25.94
CA THR A 154 8.73 -3.29 -27.40
C THR A 154 8.13 -4.52 -28.09
N PRO A 155 6.95 -4.43 -28.72
CA PRO A 155 6.37 -5.52 -29.50
C PRO A 155 7.28 -5.96 -30.66
N VAL A 156 7.56 -7.27 -30.74
CA VAL A 156 8.48 -7.87 -31.72
C VAL A 156 7.73 -8.45 -32.93
N ASN A 157 6.53 -8.99 -32.70
CA ASN A 157 5.75 -9.71 -33.71
C ASN A 157 4.30 -9.19 -33.89
N ASN A 158 3.95 -8.07 -33.24
CA ASN A 158 2.64 -7.43 -33.37
C ASN A 158 2.81 -5.94 -33.70
N ASN A 159 2.78 -5.61 -34.99
CA ASN A 159 2.94 -4.25 -35.50
C ASN A 159 1.71 -3.35 -35.28
N THR A 160 0.64 -3.86 -34.64
CA THR A 160 -0.58 -3.08 -34.32
C THR A 160 -0.67 -2.66 -32.85
N LEU A 161 0.15 -3.25 -31.97
CA LEU A 161 0.38 -2.72 -30.63
C LEU A 161 1.52 -1.70 -30.70
N PRO A 162 1.38 -0.49 -30.14
CA PRO A 162 2.51 0.39 -29.92
C PRO A 162 3.47 -0.17 -28.85
N GLY A 163 4.71 0.31 -28.84
CA GLY A 163 5.61 0.14 -27.71
C GLY A 163 5.23 1.04 -26.54
N LEU A 164 5.47 0.57 -25.33
CA LEU A 164 5.27 1.30 -24.07
C LEU A 164 6.64 1.63 -23.47
N GLU A 165 6.90 2.90 -23.16
CA GLU A 165 8.07 3.35 -22.39
C GLU A 165 7.57 4.13 -21.17
N TYR A 166 8.14 3.89 -19.98
CA TYR A 166 7.68 4.50 -18.73
C TYR A 166 8.81 4.83 -17.77
N TRP A 167 8.62 5.91 -17.00
CA TRP A 167 9.38 6.25 -15.80
C TRP A 167 8.45 6.31 -14.60
N ILE A 168 8.88 5.72 -13.49
CA ILE A 168 8.22 5.82 -12.19
C ILE A 168 9.26 6.28 -11.18
N PHE A 169 9.01 7.42 -10.55
CA PHE A 169 9.88 8.05 -9.57
C PHE A 169 9.26 7.93 -8.18
N VAL A 170 10.02 7.38 -7.24
CA VAL A 170 9.65 7.26 -5.84
C VAL A 170 10.66 8.00 -4.97
N LYS A 171 10.21 8.60 -3.87
CA LYS A 171 11.08 9.30 -2.92
C LYS A 171 12.13 8.36 -2.34
N ASP A 172 11.67 7.22 -1.81
CA ASP A 172 12.49 6.20 -1.19
C ASP A 172 12.17 4.82 -1.80
N ARG A 173 13.21 4.02 -2.04
CA ARG A 173 13.10 2.63 -2.49
C ARG A 173 12.66 1.74 -1.33
N THR A 174 11.49 1.11 -1.41
CA THR A 174 11.02 0.11 -0.44
C THR A 174 11.02 -1.29 -1.06
N LYS A 175 10.58 -2.30 -0.29
CA LYS A 175 10.33 -3.64 -0.82
C LYS A 175 9.21 -3.60 -1.88
N ASP A 176 8.17 -2.84 -1.59
CA ASP A 176 6.91 -2.75 -2.33
C ASP A 176 7.13 -2.08 -3.70
N THR A 177 7.95 -1.03 -3.73
CA THR A 177 8.38 -0.38 -4.98
C THR A 177 9.26 -1.29 -5.85
N ASP A 178 9.79 -2.40 -5.33
CA ASP A 178 10.67 -3.34 -6.05
C ASP A 178 9.98 -4.64 -6.51
N VAL A 179 8.75 -4.92 -6.06
CA VAL A 179 8.04 -6.22 -6.29
C VAL A 179 7.96 -6.60 -7.77
N TYR A 180 7.69 -5.64 -8.66
CA TYR A 180 7.47 -5.90 -10.09
C TYR A 180 8.64 -5.46 -10.96
N PHE A 181 9.83 -5.19 -10.39
CA PHE A 181 11.00 -4.80 -11.18
C PHE A 181 11.45 -5.90 -12.15
N LEU A 182 11.33 -7.18 -11.80
CA LEU A 182 11.71 -8.30 -12.66
C LEU A 182 10.57 -8.82 -13.57
N ALA A 183 9.37 -8.22 -13.49
CA ALA A 183 8.17 -8.65 -14.22
C ALA A 183 8.04 -8.01 -15.62
N PRO A 184 7.44 -8.65 -16.65
CA PRO A 184 7.27 -8.14 -18.02
C PRO A 184 6.14 -7.09 -18.17
N ILE A 185 5.84 -6.36 -17.10
CA ILE A 185 4.74 -5.39 -16.98
C ILE A 185 5.24 -4.11 -16.29
N LEU A 186 4.40 -3.07 -16.15
CA LEU A 186 4.78 -1.89 -15.37
C LEU A 186 5.07 -2.24 -13.91
N ASN A 187 5.81 -1.38 -13.22
CA ASN A 187 6.15 -1.60 -11.82
C ASN A 187 4.99 -1.20 -10.89
N PHE A 188 3.87 -1.92 -10.94
CA PHE A 188 2.60 -1.55 -10.28
C PHE A 188 2.72 -1.35 -8.76
N GLY A 189 3.55 -2.15 -8.08
CA GLY A 189 3.84 -2.00 -6.65
C GLY A 189 4.56 -0.68 -6.30
N ALA A 190 5.23 -0.05 -7.26
CA ALA A 190 5.67 1.33 -7.11
C ALA A 190 4.49 2.31 -7.29
N LEU A 191 3.66 2.15 -8.33
CA LEU A 191 2.54 3.05 -8.65
C LEU A 191 1.53 3.22 -7.48
N ILE A 192 1.23 2.13 -6.76
CA ILE A 192 0.35 2.16 -5.58
C ILE A 192 1.09 2.43 -4.26
N SER A 193 2.31 2.97 -4.29
CA SER A 193 3.00 3.37 -3.05
C SER A 193 2.71 4.84 -2.73
N GLY A 194 2.51 5.17 -1.44
CA GLY A 194 2.47 6.57 -1.00
C GLY A 194 3.73 7.36 -1.41
N ASN A 195 4.84 6.66 -1.65
CA ASN A 195 6.14 7.25 -2.00
C ASN A 195 6.28 7.72 -3.46
N VAL A 196 5.30 7.53 -4.35
CA VAL A 196 5.40 8.00 -5.75
C VAL A 196 5.43 9.53 -5.81
N VAL A 197 6.47 10.06 -6.43
CA VAL A 197 6.69 11.49 -6.66
C VAL A 197 6.28 11.88 -8.08
N GLU A 198 6.55 11.04 -9.08
CA GLU A 198 6.22 11.31 -10.49
C GLU A 198 6.07 10.02 -11.29
N VAL A 199 5.18 10.02 -12.27
CA VAL A 199 4.96 8.93 -13.24
C VAL A 199 4.86 9.55 -14.62
N GLU A 200 5.61 9.00 -15.58
CA GLU A 200 5.48 9.35 -17.00
C GLU A 200 5.38 8.06 -17.82
N ILE A 201 4.40 7.98 -18.71
CA ILE A 201 4.14 6.82 -19.56
C ILE A 201 3.88 7.32 -20.97
N VAL A 202 4.54 6.72 -21.97
CA VAL A 202 4.26 6.94 -23.39
C VAL A 202 3.87 5.63 -24.06
N SER A 203 2.80 5.66 -24.85
CA SER A 203 2.40 4.55 -25.71
C SER A 203 1.94 5.05 -27.07
N GLY A 204 2.77 4.84 -28.10
CA GLY A 204 2.47 5.26 -29.47
C GLY A 204 2.45 6.78 -29.63
N SER A 205 1.26 7.35 -29.84
CA SER A 205 1.02 8.80 -29.84
C SER A 205 0.70 9.36 -28.46
N GLU A 206 0.26 8.53 -27.53
CA GLU A 206 -0.31 8.96 -26.26
C GLU A 206 0.75 9.10 -25.17
N ARG A 207 0.57 10.09 -24.30
CA ARG A 207 1.42 10.34 -23.15
C ARG A 207 0.59 10.68 -21.93
N TYR A 208 0.88 10.00 -20.83
CA TYR A 208 0.42 10.33 -19.50
C TYR A 208 1.59 10.86 -18.67
N PHE A 209 1.34 11.90 -17.89
CA PHE A 209 2.27 12.44 -16.92
C PHE A 209 1.50 12.77 -15.64
N TRP A 210 2.03 12.39 -14.48
CA TRP A 210 1.46 12.71 -13.18
C TRP A 210 2.57 13.00 -12.19
N SER A 211 2.41 14.06 -11.40
CA SER A 211 3.38 14.52 -10.40
C SER A 211 2.67 14.75 -9.07
N ASN A 212 3.24 14.20 -8.00
CA ASN A 212 2.72 14.19 -6.64
C ASN A 212 3.72 14.85 -5.67
N PRO A 213 3.58 16.16 -5.40
CA PRO A 213 4.41 16.86 -4.42
C PRO A 213 4.28 16.33 -2.97
N ALA A 214 3.16 15.69 -2.63
CA ALA A 214 2.86 15.28 -1.26
C ALA A 214 3.80 14.15 -0.76
N ALA A 215 4.25 13.27 -1.65
CA ALA A 215 5.27 12.25 -1.33
C ALA A 215 6.58 12.88 -0.81
N LEU A 216 6.91 14.10 -1.25
CA LEU A 216 8.07 14.87 -0.80
C LEU A 216 7.78 15.73 0.45
N GLY A 217 6.60 15.61 1.05
CA GLY A 217 6.18 16.40 2.22
C GLY A 217 5.56 17.77 1.88
N MET A 218 5.31 18.06 0.59
CA MET A 218 4.68 19.31 0.15
C MET A 218 3.15 19.14 0.08
N TYR A 219 2.53 18.78 1.20
CA TYR A 219 1.11 18.38 1.26
C TYR A 219 0.14 19.47 0.76
N ASP A 220 0.46 20.76 0.94
CA ASP A 220 -0.41 21.86 0.52
C ASP A 220 -0.42 22.13 -1.00
N LYS A 221 0.27 21.30 -1.78
CA LYS A 221 0.42 21.40 -3.25
C LYS A 221 -0.35 20.25 -3.93
N MET A 222 -1.28 20.62 -4.80
CA MET A 222 -2.10 19.67 -5.56
C MET A 222 -1.24 18.85 -6.54
N PRO A 223 -1.55 17.55 -6.75
CA PRO A 223 -0.93 16.80 -7.82
C PRO A 223 -1.20 17.46 -9.19
N TYR A 224 -0.29 17.25 -10.14
CA TYR A 224 -0.38 17.76 -11.50
C TYR A 224 -0.49 16.62 -12.50
N GLN A 225 -1.28 16.77 -13.57
CA GLN A 225 -1.47 15.74 -14.59
C GLN A 225 -1.51 16.32 -16.02
N GLU A 226 -0.95 15.57 -16.98
CA GLU A 226 -1.17 15.73 -18.43
C GLU A 226 -1.60 14.38 -19.02
N GLY A 227 -2.59 14.40 -19.93
CA GLY A 227 -3.10 13.20 -20.59
C GLY A 227 -4.03 12.34 -19.73
N ASP A 228 -4.50 11.23 -20.32
CA ASP A 228 -5.34 10.22 -19.66
C ASP A 228 -4.55 8.90 -19.49
N LEU A 229 -4.65 8.31 -18.31
CA LEU A 229 -4.02 7.03 -17.96
C LEU A 229 -4.65 5.87 -18.75
N ASN A 230 -5.94 5.99 -19.08
CA ASN A 230 -6.67 5.01 -19.88
C ASN A 230 -6.17 4.99 -21.33
N ASP A 231 -5.81 6.14 -21.91
CA ASP A 231 -5.37 6.21 -23.30
C ASP A 231 -4.02 5.50 -23.50
N VAL A 232 -3.04 5.72 -22.60
CA VAL A 232 -1.75 5.01 -22.65
C VAL A 232 -1.85 3.50 -22.32
N PHE A 233 -2.84 3.08 -21.54
CA PHE A 233 -3.08 1.66 -21.23
C PHE A 233 -4.03 0.95 -22.19
N SER A 234 -4.85 1.66 -22.96
CA SER A 234 -5.78 1.10 -23.96
C SER A 234 -5.09 0.24 -25.03
N SER A 235 -3.78 0.41 -25.17
CA SER A 235 -2.89 -0.27 -26.10
C SER A 235 -2.17 -1.49 -25.53
N LEU A 236 -2.31 -1.77 -24.23
CA LEU A 236 -1.78 -2.99 -23.61
C LEU A 236 -2.84 -4.10 -23.69
N ASP A 237 -2.39 -5.31 -24.04
CA ASP A 237 -3.22 -6.51 -23.91
C ASP A 237 -3.39 -6.82 -22.41
N GLU A 238 -4.60 -6.64 -21.87
CA GLU A 238 -4.94 -6.93 -20.46
C GLU A 238 -4.45 -8.31 -20.00
N GLY A 239 -4.40 -9.27 -20.93
CA GLY A 239 -3.96 -10.62 -20.69
C GLY A 239 -2.46 -10.77 -20.38
N ILE A 240 -1.58 -9.82 -20.73
CA ILE A 240 -0.15 -9.95 -20.43
C ILE A 240 0.11 -9.98 -18.91
N GLY A 241 -0.66 -9.20 -18.15
CA GLY A 241 -0.62 -9.16 -16.68
C GLY A 241 -1.12 -10.46 -16.05
N THR A 242 -2.26 -10.97 -16.51
CA THR A 242 -2.86 -12.19 -15.95
C THR A 242 -2.10 -13.47 -16.33
N ILE A 243 -1.48 -13.56 -17.53
CA ILE A 243 -0.50 -14.63 -17.79
C ILE A 243 0.69 -14.50 -16.85
N TRP A 244 1.21 -13.29 -16.64
CA TRP A 244 2.34 -13.12 -15.72
C TRP A 244 2.01 -13.51 -14.28
N ALA A 245 0.83 -13.15 -13.78
CA ALA A 245 0.34 -13.57 -12.48
C ALA A 245 0.29 -15.10 -12.38
N ALA A 246 -0.21 -15.80 -13.41
CA ALA A 246 -0.20 -17.26 -13.48
C ALA A 246 1.21 -17.88 -13.60
N VAL A 247 2.20 -17.14 -14.09
CA VAL A 247 3.62 -17.54 -14.05
C VAL A 247 4.17 -17.42 -12.63
N VAL A 248 4.12 -16.24 -12.00
CA VAL A 248 4.81 -16.03 -10.71
C VAL A 248 4.14 -16.69 -9.51
N SER A 249 2.80 -16.81 -9.51
CA SER A 249 2.05 -17.55 -8.47
C SER A 249 2.15 -19.07 -8.61
N SER A 250 2.80 -19.57 -9.67
CA SER A 250 2.89 -21.00 -9.94
C SER A 250 3.76 -21.72 -8.92
N GLY A 251 3.19 -22.70 -8.22
CA GLY A 251 3.89 -23.56 -7.25
C GLY A 251 5.03 -24.42 -7.83
N ILE A 252 5.34 -24.28 -9.12
CA ILE A 252 6.56 -24.86 -9.71
C ILE A 252 7.83 -24.23 -9.11
N TRP A 253 7.80 -22.93 -8.80
CA TRP A 253 8.99 -22.22 -8.31
C TRP A 253 9.32 -22.63 -6.87
N THR A 254 8.31 -22.62 -5.99
CA THR A 254 8.45 -23.08 -4.59
C THR A 254 8.77 -24.58 -4.50
N GLY A 255 8.42 -25.39 -5.52
CA GLY A 255 8.92 -26.76 -5.65
C GLY A 255 10.44 -26.82 -5.86
N VAL A 256 10.98 -25.99 -6.76
CA VAL A 256 12.43 -25.93 -7.05
C VAL A 256 13.26 -25.41 -5.88
N GLU A 257 12.70 -24.54 -5.02
CA GLU A 257 13.36 -24.04 -3.79
C GLU A 257 13.80 -25.15 -2.82
N ASN A 258 13.23 -26.36 -2.93
CA ASN A 258 13.49 -27.48 -2.03
C ASN A 258 14.59 -28.46 -2.52
N TYR A 259 15.18 -28.23 -3.70
CA TYR A 259 16.12 -29.16 -4.33
C TYR A 259 17.45 -28.48 -4.70
N ASP A 260 18.56 -29.21 -4.55
CA ASP A 260 19.88 -28.73 -4.92
C ASP A 260 20.03 -28.68 -6.45
N LEU A 261 20.28 -27.49 -7.01
CA LEU A 261 20.46 -27.31 -8.44
C LEU A 261 21.88 -27.65 -8.93
N THR A 262 22.78 -28.08 -8.05
CA THR A 262 24.13 -28.52 -8.42
C THR A 262 24.27 -30.03 -8.62
N GLU A 263 23.26 -30.83 -8.25
CA GLU A 263 23.23 -32.28 -8.45
C GLU A 263 22.09 -32.71 -9.40
N PRO A 264 22.27 -33.75 -10.23
CA PRO A 264 21.22 -34.27 -11.10
C PRO A 264 20.19 -35.08 -10.30
N GLY A 265 18.91 -34.77 -10.45
CA GLY A 265 17.83 -35.35 -9.64
C GLY A 265 16.51 -35.52 -10.38
N GLN A 266 15.67 -36.43 -9.90
CA GLN A 266 14.29 -36.62 -10.32
C GLN A 266 13.40 -36.80 -9.08
N TYR A 267 12.31 -36.05 -9.03
CA TYR A 267 11.47 -35.89 -7.84
C TYR A 267 10.00 -35.98 -8.23
N ASP A 268 9.38 -37.13 -7.94
CA ASP A 268 7.99 -37.44 -8.21
C ASP A 268 7.16 -37.48 -6.92
N TRP A 269 5.98 -36.86 -6.94
CA TRP A 269 5.01 -36.97 -5.85
C TRP A 269 3.57 -36.86 -6.36
N ASN A 270 2.65 -37.58 -5.70
CA ASN A 270 1.23 -37.57 -6.01
C ASN A 270 0.44 -37.83 -4.71
N GLY A 271 -0.48 -36.92 -4.36
CA GLY A 271 -1.31 -37.02 -3.17
C GLY A 271 -2.39 -35.95 -3.13
N MET A 272 -3.54 -36.26 -2.50
CA MET A 272 -4.64 -35.31 -2.27
C MET A 272 -5.21 -34.62 -3.53
N GLY A 273 -5.07 -35.22 -4.71
CA GLY A 273 -5.50 -34.62 -5.99
C GLY A 273 -4.50 -33.64 -6.60
N ILE A 274 -3.28 -33.62 -6.06
CA ILE A 274 -2.14 -32.82 -6.51
C ILE A 274 -1.02 -33.78 -6.95
N SER A 275 -0.32 -33.46 -8.03
CA SER A 275 0.85 -34.22 -8.49
C SER A 275 1.93 -33.30 -9.02
N TYR A 276 3.19 -33.61 -8.74
CA TYR A 276 4.33 -32.93 -9.36
C TYR A 276 5.42 -33.93 -9.77
N HIS A 277 6.13 -33.57 -10.84
CA HIS A 277 7.39 -34.18 -11.28
C HIS A 277 8.38 -33.06 -11.57
N TYR A 278 9.57 -33.11 -10.99
CA TYR A 278 10.71 -32.28 -11.35
C TYR A 278 11.88 -33.15 -11.79
N LYS A 279 12.58 -32.71 -12.83
CA LYS A 279 13.84 -33.30 -13.28
C LYS A 279 14.88 -32.19 -13.42
N ILE A 280 15.94 -32.29 -12.62
CA ILE A 280 17.02 -31.32 -12.51
C ILE A 280 18.26 -31.89 -13.19
N SER A 281 18.83 -31.13 -14.12
CA SER A 281 20.02 -31.50 -14.89
C SER A 281 21.01 -30.32 -14.85
N PRO A 282 22.00 -30.32 -13.94
CA PRO A 282 23.05 -29.30 -13.89
C PRO A 282 23.81 -29.27 -15.22
N ASP A 283 23.68 -28.17 -15.97
CA ASP A 283 24.25 -28.02 -17.31
C ASP A 283 24.85 -26.63 -17.51
N GLY A 284 26.17 -26.62 -17.65
CA GLY A 284 26.94 -25.48 -18.12
C GLY A 284 26.95 -24.28 -17.18
N THR A 285 27.14 -23.11 -17.78
CA THR A 285 27.21 -21.81 -17.11
C THR A 285 26.63 -20.74 -18.03
N VAL A 286 26.27 -19.60 -17.46
CA VAL A 286 25.95 -18.37 -18.20
C VAL A 286 26.80 -17.22 -17.67
N THR A 287 27.05 -16.18 -18.46
CA THR A 287 27.84 -15.01 -18.03
C THR A 287 27.10 -13.71 -18.31
N PHE A 288 26.90 -12.91 -17.25
CA PHE A 288 26.28 -11.58 -17.31
C PHE A 288 27.15 -10.57 -16.56
N ASN A 289 27.30 -9.35 -17.10
CA ASN A 289 28.16 -8.29 -16.53
C ASN A 289 29.57 -8.77 -16.10
N GLY A 290 30.18 -9.66 -16.89
CA GLY A 290 31.49 -10.26 -16.60
C GLY A 290 31.54 -11.23 -15.41
N LYS A 291 30.39 -11.62 -14.84
CA LYS A 291 30.26 -12.65 -13.80
C LYS A 291 29.69 -13.92 -14.41
N THR A 292 30.24 -15.07 -14.05
CA THR A 292 29.80 -16.38 -14.53
C THR A 292 29.03 -17.11 -13.43
N PHE A 293 27.86 -17.64 -13.78
CA PHE A 293 26.91 -18.34 -12.92
C PHE A 293 26.85 -19.81 -13.32
N LYS A 294 26.66 -20.70 -12.35
CA LYS A 294 26.29 -22.10 -12.66
C LYS A 294 24.84 -22.13 -13.13
N THR A 295 24.48 -23.09 -13.96
CA THR A 295 23.10 -23.26 -14.41
C THR A 295 22.65 -24.71 -14.38
N ALA A 296 21.36 -24.93 -14.11
CA ALA A 296 20.69 -26.20 -14.29
C ALA A 296 19.53 -26.04 -15.26
N GLU A 297 19.33 -27.04 -16.13
CA GLU A 297 18.05 -27.23 -16.80
C GLU A 297 17.08 -27.94 -15.83
N VAL A 298 15.88 -27.39 -15.69
CA VAL A 298 14.81 -27.93 -14.86
C VAL A 298 13.60 -28.18 -15.76
N GLU A 299 13.18 -29.44 -15.86
CA GLU A 299 11.92 -29.85 -16.46
C GLU A 299 10.87 -30.05 -15.35
N TRP A 300 9.63 -29.62 -15.57
CA TRP A 300 8.53 -29.82 -14.63
C TRP A 300 7.24 -30.30 -15.29
N SER A 301 6.46 -31.03 -14.51
CA SER A 301 5.01 -31.10 -14.69
C SER A 301 4.30 -31.01 -13.35
N TYR A 302 3.14 -30.37 -13.34
CA TYR A 302 2.30 -30.14 -12.18
C TYR A 302 0.84 -30.36 -12.56
N GLY A 303 0.05 -30.92 -11.65
CA GLY A 303 -1.38 -31.13 -11.80
C GLY A 303 -2.13 -30.84 -10.50
N LEU A 304 -3.23 -30.09 -10.60
CA LEU A 304 -4.14 -29.76 -9.49
C LEU A 304 -5.56 -29.65 -10.05
N GLY A 305 -6.52 -30.33 -9.42
CA GLY A 305 -7.95 -30.12 -9.69
C GLY A 305 -8.43 -30.41 -11.12
N GLY A 306 -7.60 -31.06 -11.95
CA GLY A 306 -7.88 -31.32 -13.37
C GLY A 306 -7.16 -30.36 -14.35
N VAL A 307 -6.48 -29.32 -13.86
CA VAL A 307 -5.64 -28.42 -14.65
C VAL A 307 -4.17 -28.89 -14.59
N THR A 308 -3.41 -28.70 -15.67
CA THR A 308 -2.00 -29.13 -15.75
C THR A 308 -1.08 -28.03 -16.27
N ALA A 309 0.07 -27.87 -15.60
CA ALA A 309 1.17 -27.00 -16.01
C ALA A 309 2.38 -27.86 -16.35
N THR A 310 3.03 -27.61 -17.48
CA THR A 310 4.17 -28.40 -17.98
C THR A 310 5.18 -27.51 -18.66
N GLY A 311 6.48 -27.75 -18.46
CA GLY A 311 7.47 -26.88 -19.06
C GLY A 311 8.90 -27.24 -18.72
N LYS A 312 9.79 -26.35 -19.13
CA LYS A 312 11.21 -26.40 -18.78
C LYS A 312 11.81 -25.01 -18.70
N GLY A 313 12.91 -24.88 -17.99
CA GLY A 313 13.68 -23.65 -17.91
C GLY A 313 15.13 -23.89 -17.56
N LYS A 314 15.94 -22.83 -17.67
CA LYS A 314 17.33 -22.81 -17.26
C LYS A 314 17.48 -21.81 -16.11
N ILE A 315 17.89 -22.29 -14.95
CA ILE A 315 17.94 -21.52 -13.70
C ILE A 315 19.40 -21.40 -13.25
N ALA A 316 19.78 -20.21 -12.76
CA ALA A 316 21.02 -19.98 -12.04
C ALA A 316 20.68 -19.82 -10.54
N PRO A 317 21.21 -20.65 -9.63
CA PRO A 317 20.81 -20.60 -8.21
C PRO A 317 21.10 -19.25 -7.55
N GLU A 318 22.16 -18.58 -7.99
CA GLU A 318 22.63 -17.30 -7.41
C GLU A 318 21.91 -16.06 -7.99
N LEU A 319 20.84 -16.25 -8.78
CA LEU A 319 20.03 -15.18 -9.38
C LEU A 319 18.53 -15.40 -9.10
N PRO A 320 17.76 -14.42 -8.61
CA PRO A 320 16.31 -14.58 -8.38
C PRO A 320 15.49 -14.64 -9.67
N ILE A 321 16.11 -14.45 -10.84
CA ILE A 321 15.47 -14.49 -12.16
C ILE A 321 16.00 -15.70 -12.94
N PRO A 322 15.12 -16.53 -13.58
CA PRO A 322 15.58 -17.63 -14.41
C PRO A 322 16.27 -17.08 -15.67
N ILE A 323 17.17 -17.87 -16.25
CA ILE A 323 17.87 -17.52 -17.50
C ILE A 323 16.92 -17.70 -18.69
N SER A 324 16.09 -18.73 -18.67
CA SER A 324 14.99 -18.91 -19.61
C SER A 324 13.91 -19.84 -19.06
N PHE A 325 12.70 -19.76 -19.61
CA PHE A 325 11.69 -20.80 -19.47
C PHE A 325 10.80 -20.90 -20.71
N GLU A 326 10.13 -22.03 -20.89
CA GLU A 326 9.06 -22.27 -21.86
C GLU A 326 8.09 -23.32 -21.32
N GLY A 327 6.80 -22.99 -21.19
CA GLY A 327 5.82 -23.91 -20.61
C GLY A 327 4.37 -23.43 -20.64
N THR A 328 3.47 -24.33 -20.26
CA THR A 328 2.09 -24.02 -19.88
C THR A 328 1.99 -23.73 -18.39
N PHE A 329 1.19 -22.72 -18.04
CA PHE A 329 0.94 -22.28 -16.67
C PHE A 329 -0.57 -22.23 -16.44
N ALA A 330 -1.00 -22.80 -15.31
CA ALA A 330 -2.39 -22.97 -14.94
C ALA A 330 -2.81 -21.92 -13.92
N ASN A 331 -3.91 -21.20 -14.17
CA ASN A 331 -4.62 -20.48 -13.12
C ASN A 331 -5.76 -21.40 -12.61
N PRO A 332 -5.63 -22.02 -11.41
CA PRO A 332 -6.64 -22.95 -10.91
C PRO A 332 -7.96 -22.27 -10.49
N MET A 333 -8.00 -20.93 -10.36
CA MET A 333 -9.22 -20.19 -10.05
C MET A 333 -10.07 -19.90 -11.30
N GLU A 334 -9.43 -19.70 -12.45
CA GLU A 334 -10.10 -19.31 -13.71
C GLU A 334 -10.21 -20.45 -14.73
N GLY A 335 -9.55 -21.59 -14.49
CA GLY A 335 -9.82 -22.85 -15.20
C GLY A 335 -9.29 -22.93 -16.64
N PHE A 336 -8.40 -22.02 -17.05
CA PHE A 336 -7.77 -22.02 -18.37
C PHE A 336 -6.25 -22.23 -18.31
N ASN A 337 -5.70 -22.70 -19.43
CA ASN A 337 -4.26 -22.85 -19.63
C ASN A 337 -3.71 -21.62 -20.35
N THR A 338 -2.68 -21.03 -19.77
CA THR A 338 -1.82 -20.04 -20.43
C THR A 338 -0.55 -20.72 -20.92
N TRP A 339 0.09 -20.17 -21.95
CA TRP A 339 1.45 -20.57 -22.34
C TRP A 339 2.33 -19.32 -22.36
N SER A 340 3.56 -19.46 -21.87
CA SER A 340 4.53 -18.39 -21.90
C SER A 340 5.97 -18.89 -22.03
N LYS A 341 6.83 -17.98 -22.48
CA LYS A 341 8.26 -18.18 -22.72
C LYS A 341 9.02 -16.93 -22.32
N PHE A 342 10.19 -17.12 -21.72
CA PHE A 342 11.07 -16.05 -21.25
C PHE A 342 12.52 -16.40 -21.61
N GLU A 343 13.33 -15.40 -21.96
CA GLU A 343 14.76 -15.57 -22.21
C GLU A 343 15.55 -14.30 -21.87
N LEU A 344 16.42 -14.38 -20.85
CA LEU A 344 17.27 -13.30 -20.36
C LEU A 344 18.40 -13.01 -21.36
N LYS A 345 18.55 -11.74 -21.75
CA LYS A 345 19.50 -11.24 -22.76
C LYS A 345 20.66 -10.46 -22.12
N ASP A 346 20.36 -9.58 -21.16
CA ASP A 346 21.38 -8.90 -20.33
C ASP A 346 20.90 -8.72 -18.88
N LEU A 347 21.86 -8.59 -17.97
CA LEU A 347 21.67 -8.41 -16.53
C LEU A 347 22.87 -7.63 -15.97
N LYS A 348 22.67 -6.39 -15.50
CA LYS A 348 23.74 -5.59 -14.87
C LYS A 348 23.62 -5.63 -13.34
N LEU A 349 24.79 -5.80 -12.71
CA LEU A 349 24.95 -6.09 -11.29
C LEU A 349 25.97 -5.14 -10.67
N SER A 350 25.53 -4.25 -9.79
CA SER A 350 26.34 -3.18 -9.20
C SER A 350 26.37 -3.25 -7.67
N GLN A 351 27.46 -2.81 -7.04
CA GLN A 351 27.56 -2.74 -5.57
C GLN A 351 26.78 -1.56 -4.98
N SER A 352 26.37 -0.60 -5.82
CA SER A 352 25.52 0.53 -5.48
C SER A 352 24.64 0.91 -6.68
N PHE A 353 23.51 1.54 -6.44
CA PHE A 353 22.73 2.17 -7.51
C PHE A 353 23.52 3.35 -8.11
N GLY A 354 23.40 3.53 -9.43
CA GLY A 354 23.99 4.65 -10.16
C GLY A 354 22.96 5.77 -10.40
N THR A 355 23.39 6.83 -11.07
CA THR A 355 22.50 7.91 -11.54
C THR A 355 21.98 7.60 -12.94
N LEU A 356 20.66 7.51 -13.09
CA LEU A 356 19.98 7.47 -14.39
C LEU A 356 19.85 8.89 -14.96
N GLN A 357 19.75 9.01 -16.27
CA GLN A 357 19.59 10.31 -16.95
C GLN A 357 18.17 10.42 -17.50
N TYR A 358 17.38 11.32 -16.92
CA TYR A 358 16.02 11.61 -17.34
C TYR A 358 15.97 12.95 -18.09
N SER A 359 15.06 13.05 -19.07
CA SER A 359 14.89 14.25 -19.91
C SER A 359 13.43 14.56 -20.23
N GLY A 360 12.48 13.87 -19.58
CA GLY A 360 11.12 13.70 -20.07
C GLY A 360 11.04 12.76 -21.29
N LEU A 361 9.96 11.98 -21.36
CA LEU A 361 9.53 11.19 -22.51
C LEU A 361 8.72 12.08 -23.46
N THR A 362 9.37 12.65 -24.46
CA THR A 362 8.66 13.30 -25.57
C THR A 362 8.09 12.24 -26.53
N PRO A 363 6.78 12.27 -26.87
CA PRO A 363 6.28 11.59 -28.07
C PRO A 363 7.08 12.06 -29.29
N THR A 364 7.52 11.11 -30.13
CA THR A 364 8.72 11.22 -30.98
C THR A 364 8.89 12.53 -31.77
N GLN A 365 9.57 13.52 -31.17
CA GLN A 365 10.33 14.55 -31.90
C GLN A 365 11.40 15.28 -31.05
N THR A 366 12.51 15.58 -31.74
CA THR A 366 13.83 16.13 -31.34
C THR A 366 13.94 17.03 -30.08
N GLN A 367 14.91 16.69 -29.22
CA GLN A 367 15.29 17.38 -27.96
C GLN A 367 16.24 18.58 -28.12
N THR A 368 16.38 19.39 -27.06
CA THR A 368 17.62 20.13 -26.66
C THR A 368 17.58 20.42 -25.14
N GLN A 369 18.69 20.24 -24.42
CA GLN A 369 18.78 20.34 -22.94
C GLN A 369 19.72 21.46 -22.45
N THR A 370 19.61 21.86 -21.16
CA THR A 370 20.72 22.26 -20.24
C THR A 370 20.19 22.29 -18.79
N GLN A 371 20.99 21.85 -17.80
CA GLN A 371 20.70 21.87 -16.35
C GLN A 371 21.99 22.08 -15.53
N THR A 372 21.87 22.37 -14.23
CA THR A 372 22.97 22.46 -13.24
C THR A 372 22.46 22.09 -11.83
N GLU A 373 23.26 21.38 -11.03
CA GLU A 373 22.87 20.72 -9.77
C GLU A 373 23.31 21.46 -8.48
N THR A 374 22.71 21.11 -7.33
CA THR A 374 23.35 21.09 -5.98
C THR A 374 22.51 20.23 -5.02
N GLN A 375 23.13 19.46 -4.11
CA GLN A 375 22.45 18.60 -3.12
C GLN A 375 22.80 18.97 -1.68
N THR A 376 21.96 18.57 -0.71
CA THR A 376 22.28 18.49 0.75
C THR A 376 21.35 17.46 1.40
N GLN A 377 21.82 16.76 2.44
CA GLN A 377 21.08 15.71 3.14
C GLN A 377 21.35 15.79 4.66
N THR A 378 20.37 15.40 5.50
CA THR A 378 20.42 15.53 6.97
C THR A 378 19.99 14.21 7.64
N THR A 379 20.45 13.94 8.86
CA THR A 379 20.07 12.76 9.64
C THR A 379 19.84 13.14 11.11
N THR A 380 18.77 12.62 11.71
CA THR A 380 18.35 12.91 13.09
C THR A 380 18.36 11.62 13.93
N THR A 381 18.60 11.75 15.24
CA THR A 381 18.54 10.64 16.21
C THR A 381 17.51 10.91 17.30
N THR A 382 16.71 9.89 17.64
CA THR A 382 15.60 9.97 18.60
C THR A 382 15.97 9.29 19.93
N SER A 383 15.44 9.78 21.05
CA SER A 383 15.57 9.15 22.37
C SER A 383 14.21 8.77 22.94
N THR A 384 14.08 7.54 23.44
CA THR A 384 12.83 6.88 23.82
C THR A 384 12.37 7.26 25.25
N PRO A 385 11.19 7.88 25.44
CA PRO A 385 10.55 8.00 26.75
C PRO A 385 9.84 6.69 27.15
N GLN A 386 9.71 6.44 28.46
CA GLN A 386 8.85 5.38 29.00
C GLN A 386 7.63 5.99 29.70
N GLY A 387 6.47 5.34 29.61
CA GLY A 387 5.26 5.73 30.36
C GLY A 387 4.39 6.82 29.72
N LEU A 388 4.25 6.82 28.39
CA LEU A 388 3.25 7.67 27.71
C LEU A 388 1.84 7.08 27.85
N SER A 389 0.82 7.93 27.90
CA SER A 389 -0.59 7.52 27.89
C SER A 389 -0.98 6.87 26.56
N THR A 390 -1.99 6.00 26.61
CA THR A 390 -2.62 5.35 25.46
C THR A 390 -3.91 6.03 25.02
N ASN A 391 -4.34 7.14 25.63
CA ASN A 391 -5.62 7.78 25.29
C ASN A 391 -5.75 8.10 23.79
N TRP A 392 -4.66 8.50 23.13
CA TRP A 392 -4.61 8.71 21.68
C TRP A 392 -5.11 7.51 20.85
N GLN A 393 -4.96 6.28 21.35
CA GLN A 393 -5.42 5.05 20.67
C GLN A 393 -6.95 4.95 20.58
N LEU A 394 -7.69 5.82 21.29
CA LEU A 394 -9.15 5.93 21.17
C LEU A 394 -9.59 6.56 19.84
N ALA A 395 -8.68 7.10 19.02
CA ALA A 395 -8.93 7.39 17.60
C ALA A 395 -10.16 8.27 17.33
N TRP A 396 -10.23 9.43 18.00
CA TRP A 396 -11.36 10.38 18.05
C TRP A 396 -12.55 9.99 18.95
N ASP A 397 -12.52 8.82 19.61
CA ASP A 397 -13.52 8.45 20.62
C ASP A 397 -13.25 9.14 21.96
N ALA A 398 -14.28 9.84 22.48
CA ALA A 398 -14.31 10.30 23.88
C ALA A 398 -15.69 10.05 24.52
N SER A 399 -16.29 8.89 24.21
CA SER A 399 -17.43 8.34 24.93
C SER A 399 -17.11 8.00 26.39
N GLU A 400 -15.89 7.52 26.65
CA GLU A 400 -15.36 7.22 27.99
C GLU A 400 -14.41 8.32 28.51
N PRO A 401 -14.24 8.45 29.84
CA PRO A 401 -13.29 9.40 30.45
C PRO A 401 -11.83 9.08 30.11
N ILE A 402 -11.03 10.12 29.87
CA ILE A 402 -9.59 10.04 29.58
C ILE A 402 -8.75 10.40 30.82
N GLU A 403 -7.70 9.62 31.11
CA GLU A 403 -6.80 9.91 32.24
C GLU A 403 -5.73 10.94 31.83
N ILE A 404 -5.66 12.07 32.55
CA ILE A 404 -4.63 13.09 32.37
C ILE A 404 -3.97 13.35 33.73
N ASN A 405 -2.68 13.04 33.84
CA ASN A 405 -1.86 13.22 35.04
C ASN A 405 -2.40 12.51 36.32
N GLY A 406 -3.17 11.42 36.18
CA GLY A 406 -3.78 10.68 37.29
C GLY A 406 -5.18 11.15 37.69
N GLU A 407 -5.78 12.09 36.93
CA GLU A 407 -7.16 12.54 37.09
C GLU A 407 -7.99 12.17 35.84
N ASN A 408 -9.25 11.78 36.03
CA ASN A 408 -10.16 11.44 34.93
C ASN A 408 -10.87 12.69 34.43
N TYR A 409 -10.87 12.88 33.11
CA TYR A 409 -11.54 13.99 32.44
C TYR A 409 -12.50 13.49 31.36
N ILE A 410 -13.68 14.09 31.30
CA ILE A 410 -14.68 13.88 30.25
C ILE A 410 -14.53 15.03 29.24
N VAL A 411 -14.36 14.70 27.96
CA VAL A 411 -14.39 15.71 26.88
C VAL A 411 -15.84 16.18 26.71
N LYS A 412 -16.07 17.49 26.79
CA LYS A 412 -17.40 18.11 26.63
C LYS A 412 -17.53 18.96 25.37
N GLU A 413 -16.44 19.58 24.94
CA GLU A 413 -16.41 20.45 23.76
C GLU A 413 -15.01 20.47 23.14
N VAL A 414 -14.94 20.58 21.81
CA VAL A 414 -13.72 20.78 21.02
C VAL A 414 -13.97 21.82 19.93
N ALA A 415 -12.95 22.61 19.59
CA ALA A 415 -13.00 23.54 18.48
C ALA A 415 -11.83 23.32 17.52
N PHE A 416 -12.12 23.10 16.25
CA PHE A 416 -11.14 22.89 15.19
C PHE A 416 -11.17 24.04 14.18
N LYS A 417 -10.01 24.30 13.58
CA LYS A 417 -9.90 24.96 12.28
C LYS A 417 -9.57 23.94 11.22
N VAL A 418 -10.16 24.12 10.04
CA VAL A 418 -9.91 23.27 8.88
C VAL A 418 -9.60 24.13 7.67
N GLU A 419 -8.58 23.73 6.92
CA GLU A 419 -8.33 24.20 5.56
C GLU A 419 -8.46 22.97 4.64
N TYR A 420 -9.45 22.97 3.76
CA TYR A 420 -9.67 21.90 2.78
C TYR A 420 -9.48 22.45 1.38
N LYS A 421 -8.78 21.71 0.51
CA LYS A 421 -8.55 22.06 -0.89
C LYS A 421 -8.87 20.89 -1.80
N LYS A 422 -9.58 21.14 -2.89
CA LYS A 422 -9.88 20.14 -3.94
C LYS A 422 -9.82 20.83 -5.30
N GLY A 423 -8.88 20.42 -6.15
CA GLY A 423 -8.56 21.15 -7.37
C GLY A 423 -8.16 22.60 -7.08
N ASP A 424 -8.89 23.56 -7.67
CA ASP A 424 -8.69 25.00 -7.41
C ASP A 424 -9.57 25.55 -6.26
N SER A 425 -10.51 24.76 -5.71
CA SER A 425 -11.32 25.15 -4.55
C SER A 425 -10.47 25.16 -3.27
N THR A 426 -10.65 26.16 -2.40
CA THR A 426 -10.11 26.19 -1.03
C THR A 426 -11.20 26.67 -0.08
N PHE A 427 -11.46 25.90 0.98
CA PHE A 427 -12.48 26.17 2.00
C PHE A 427 -11.83 26.31 3.38
N HIS A 428 -12.23 27.33 4.13
CA HIS A 428 -11.81 27.53 5.51
C HIS A 428 -12.98 27.32 6.45
N MET A 429 -12.86 26.34 7.35
CA MET A 429 -13.91 26.01 8.30
C MET A 429 -13.45 26.28 9.74
N ASN A 430 -14.31 26.87 10.56
CA ASN A 430 -14.21 26.82 12.01
C ASN A 430 -15.32 25.91 12.53
N ILE A 431 -14.98 24.88 13.29
CA ILE A 431 -15.90 23.82 13.72
C ILE A 431 -15.87 23.72 15.24
N THR A 432 -16.94 24.09 15.93
CA THR A 432 -17.07 23.89 17.39
C THR A 432 -18.13 22.83 17.67
N LYS A 433 -17.74 21.74 18.32
CA LYS A 433 -18.62 20.60 18.63
C LYS A 433 -18.59 20.28 20.11
N GLY A 434 -19.71 19.81 20.63
CA GLY A 434 -19.80 19.33 21.99
C GLY A 434 -21.17 18.78 22.32
N TYR A 435 -21.35 18.42 23.59
CA TYR A 435 -22.64 17.95 24.10
C TYR A 435 -22.90 18.43 25.53
N ARG A 436 -24.17 18.43 25.93
CA ARG A 436 -24.60 18.72 27.31
C ARG A 436 -25.96 18.08 27.61
N GLU A 437 -26.21 17.80 28.88
CA GLU A 437 -27.55 17.45 29.34
C GLU A 437 -28.51 18.64 29.15
N VAL A 438 -29.72 18.35 28.70
CA VAL A 438 -30.85 19.28 28.62
C VAL A 438 -32.16 18.58 29.01
N GLN A 439 -33.19 19.38 29.23
CA GLN A 439 -34.56 18.89 29.43
C GLN A 439 -35.36 19.09 28.12
N LEU A 440 -35.90 18.00 27.57
CA LEU A 440 -36.76 18.00 26.39
C LEU A 440 -38.03 17.21 26.70
N ASN A 441 -39.21 17.79 26.46
CA ASN A 441 -40.52 17.20 26.72
C ASN A 441 -40.80 16.70 28.16
N GLY A 442 -39.90 17.00 29.12
CA GLY A 442 -39.95 16.50 30.51
C GLY A 442 -38.89 15.45 30.84
N GLU A 443 -38.17 14.95 29.84
CA GLU A 443 -37.11 13.94 29.98
C GLU A 443 -35.72 14.60 29.99
N ASN A 444 -34.77 13.99 30.72
CA ASN A 444 -33.36 14.36 30.64
C ASN A 444 -32.77 13.70 29.39
N VAL A 445 -32.25 14.50 28.47
CA VAL A 445 -31.71 14.06 27.18
C VAL A 445 -30.37 14.75 26.93
N TYR A 446 -29.55 14.17 26.05
CA TYR A 446 -28.31 14.82 25.63
C TYR A 446 -28.53 15.64 24.37
N LEU A 447 -28.22 16.94 24.44
CA LEU A 447 -28.09 17.81 23.28
C LEU A 447 -26.65 17.78 22.80
N LEU A 448 -26.41 17.13 21.68
CA LEU A 448 -25.18 17.25 20.90
C LEU A 448 -25.33 18.37 19.87
N TYR A 449 -24.25 19.09 19.60
CA TYR A 449 -24.28 20.20 18.65
C TYR A 449 -22.97 20.35 17.88
N ALA A 450 -23.09 20.86 16.65
CA ALA A 450 -21.99 21.32 15.83
C ALA A 450 -22.32 22.74 15.31
N ASN A 451 -21.49 23.72 15.67
CA ASN A 451 -21.49 25.03 15.04
C ASN A 451 -20.37 25.04 14.00
N LEU A 452 -20.67 25.46 12.78
CA LEU A 452 -19.79 25.34 11.62
C LEU A 452 -19.82 26.64 10.82
N SER A 453 -18.68 27.32 10.76
CA SER A 453 -18.47 28.53 9.97
C SER A 453 -17.65 28.18 8.73
N VAL A 454 -18.21 28.23 7.52
CA VAL A 454 -17.52 27.92 6.26
C VAL A 454 -17.35 29.20 5.44
N ASP A 455 -16.11 29.68 5.32
CA ASP A 455 -15.72 30.92 4.62
C ASP A 455 -16.54 32.17 5.01
N GLY A 456 -17.21 32.14 6.16
CA GLY A 456 -18.06 33.21 6.70
C GLY A 456 -19.57 32.92 6.74
N GLU A 457 -20.03 31.79 6.20
CA GLU A 457 -21.42 31.33 6.35
C GLU A 457 -21.56 30.39 7.57
N GLU A 458 -22.51 30.69 8.45
CA GLU A 458 -22.70 29.99 9.73
C GLU A 458 -23.84 28.96 9.65
N TYR A 459 -23.53 27.74 10.10
CA TYR A 459 -24.45 26.61 10.22
C TYR A 459 -24.45 26.10 11.67
N THR A 460 -25.59 25.60 12.12
CA THR A 460 -25.77 25.01 13.46
C THR A 460 -26.59 23.75 13.34
N TYR A 461 -25.99 22.61 13.70
CA TYR A 461 -26.62 21.30 13.77
C TYR A 461 -26.82 20.94 15.24
N ARG A 462 -27.95 20.32 15.59
CA ARG A 462 -28.28 19.87 16.94
C ARG A 462 -29.03 18.55 16.91
N VAL A 463 -28.55 17.57 17.67
CA VAL A 463 -29.21 16.27 17.81
C VAL A 463 -29.53 16.04 19.29
N TYR A 464 -30.76 15.62 19.58
CA TYR A 464 -31.25 15.35 20.93
C TYR A 464 -31.44 13.84 21.07
N VAL A 465 -30.72 13.22 22.00
CA VAL A 465 -30.60 11.74 22.09
C VAL A 465 -30.76 11.24 23.53
N ARG A 466 -31.05 9.94 23.66
CA ARG A 466 -31.10 9.24 24.96
C ARG A 466 -29.67 8.87 25.41
N GLN A 467 -29.49 8.56 26.69
CA GLN A 467 -28.15 8.31 27.26
C GLN A 467 -27.46 7.08 26.67
N ASP A 468 -28.23 6.05 26.33
CA ASP A 468 -27.80 4.84 25.65
C ASP A 468 -27.28 5.09 24.23
N SER A 469 -27.83 6.07 23.51
CA SER A 469 -27.35 6.48 22.19
C SER A 469 -26.13 7.41 22.22
N LEU A 470 -25.74 7.96 23.38
CA LEU A 470 -24.72 9.01 23.45
C LEU A 470 -23.36 8.56 22.89
N GLY A 471 -22.94 7.33 23.21
CA GLY A 471 -21.64 6.76 22.80
C GLY A 471 -21.46 6.67 21.28
N GLU A 472 -22.54 6.41 20.53
CA GLU A 472 -22.50 6.31 19.06
C GLU A 472 -22.25 7.67 18.38
N TYR A 473 -22.45 8.78 19.10
CA TYR A 473 -22.15 10.13 18.60
C TYR A 473 -20.89 10.76 19.23
N THR A 474 -20.48 10.35 20.44
CA THR A 474 -19.23 10.81 21.06
C THR A 474 -18.00 10.02 20.66
N SER A 475 -18.18 8.86 19.99
CA SER A 475 -17.10 8.11 19.34
C SER A 475 -16.61 8.73 18.02
N GLY A 476 -17.39 9.63 17.41
CA GLY A 476 -17.11 10.23 16.09
C GLY A 476 -16.87 11.74 16.13
N ILE A 477 -15.96 12.25 16.98
CA ILE A 477 -15.80 13.69 17.27
C ILE A 477 -15.70 14.62 16.03
N LEU A 478 -15.13 14.16 14.91
CA LEU A 478 -15.03 14.96 13.68
C LEU A 478 -16.21 14.86 12.71
N TRP A 479 -17.18 13.96 12.91
CA TRP A 479 -18.35 13.81 12.04
C TRP A 479 -19.31 15.02 12.13
N VAL A 480 -19.68 15.62 11.00
CA VAL A 480 -20.81 16.56 10.90
C VAL A 480 -22.02 15.81 10.34
N PRO A 481 -23.21 15.85 10.95
CA PRO A 481 -24.36 15.10 10.46
C PRO A 481 -24.74 15.49 9.02
N GLN A 482 -24.67 14.54 8.08
CA GLN A 482 -25.29 14.72 6.76
C GLN A 482 -26.79 14.42 6.83
N VAL A 483 -27.56 15.05 5.93
CA VAL A 483 -28.99 14.72 5.72
C VAL A 483 -29.19 13.23 5.38
N TYR A 484 -28.22 12.60 4.73
CA TYR A 484 -28.22 11.15 4.50
C TYR A 484 -28.12 10.35 5.80
N ASP A 485 -27.13 10.66 6.63
CA ASP A 485 -26.91 9.99 7.92
C ASP A 485 -28.10 10.20 8.88
N MET A 486 -28.73 11.37 8.83
CA MET A 486 -29.97 11.67 9.57
C MET A 486 -31.17 10.79 9.19
N THR A 487 -31.07 10.02 8.10
CA THR A 487 -32.10 9.04 7.68
C THR A 487 -31.68 7.59 7.84
N ASN A 488 -30.42 7.31 8.26
CA ASN A 488 -29.87 5.95 8.37
C ASN A 488 -29.04 5.68 9.65
N GLY A 489 -28.80 6.71 10.47
CA GLY A 489 -28.00 6.65 11.70
C GLY A 489 -28.81 6.33 12.97
N PRO A 490 -28.23 6.59 14.17
CA PRO A 490 -28.83 6.21 15.45
C PRO A 490 -30.17 6.88 15.78
N ASP A 491 -30.90 6.27 16.72
CA ASP A 491 -32.17 6.79 17.24
C ASP A 491 -32.00 8.19 17.87
N PHE A 492 -32.67 9.20 17.30
CA PHE A 492 -32.73 10.56 17.83
C PHE A 492 -34.17 10.93 18.22
N ILE A 493 -34.32 11.72 19.29
CA ILE A 493 -35.60 12.26 19.77
C ILE A 493 -36.01 13.45 18.91
N LYS A 494 -35.05 14.33 18.61
CA LYS A 494 -35.21 15.52 17.77
C LYS A 494 -33.90 15.87 17.07
N ILE A 495 -34.00 16.44 15.89
CA ILE A 495 -32.91 17.15 15.20
C ILE A 495 -33.33 18.58 14.84
N GLU A 496 -32.40 19.53 14.94
CA GLU A 496 -32.55 20.91 14.46
C GLU A 496 -31.33 21.27 13.62
N ILE A 497 -31.54 21.87 12.44
CA ILE A 497 -30.48 22.51 11.64
C ILE A 497 -30.90 23.93 11.31
N THR A 498 -29.95 24.85 11.40
CA THR A 498 -30.09 26.25 10.96
C THR A 498 -28.88 26.60 10.11
N GLY A 499 -29.09 27.32 9.01
CA GLY A 499 -28.03 27.83 8.13
C GLY A 499 -28.39 29.22 7.59
N LEU A 500 -27.70 29.67 6.54
CA LEU A 500 -27.93 31.00 5.95
C LEU A 500 -29.34 31.14 5.35
N GLY A 501 -30.28 31.66 6.15
CA GLY A 501 -31.67 31.85 5.77
C GLY A 501 -32.53 30.57 5.73
N CYS A 502 -31.97 29.41 6.10
CA CYS A 502 -32.67 28.13 6.14
C CYS A 502 -32.85 27.61 7.57
N HIS A 503 -33.86 26.74 7.76
CA HIS A 503 -34.08 25.96 8.97
C HIS A 503 -34.66 24.59 8.59
N TYR A 504 -34.34 23.57 9.37
CA TYR A 504 -34.93 22.23 9.34
C TYR A 504 -35.12 21.71 10.76
N THR A 505 -36.20 20.97 11.01
CA THR A 505 -36.32 20.07 12.16
C THR A 505 -37.01 18.77 11.77
N ALA A 506 -36.66 17.69 12.48
CA ALA A 506 -37.44 16.47 12.54
C ALA A 506 -37.50 15.91 13.96
N ASP A 507 -38.49 15.06 14.27
CA ASP A 507 -38.61 14.34 15.54
C ASP A 507 -38.81 12.83 15.37
N GLU A 508 -38.69 12.08 16.47
CA GLU A 508 -38.86 10.60 16.51
C GLU A 508 -40.26 10.12 16.08
N ASN A 509 -41.24 11.02 15.97
CA ASN A 509 -42.60 10.71 15.50
C ASN A 509 -42.76 10.91 13.98
N GLY A 510 -41.70 11.36 13.29
CA GLY A 510 -41.72 11.69 11.87
C GLY A 510 -42.38 13.04 11.55
N ASN A 511 -42.56 13.93 12.53
CA ASN A 511 -42.93 15.31 12.25
C ASN A 511 -41.71 16.03 11.64
N VAL A 512 -41.91 16.79 10.57
CA VAL A 512 -40.85 17.51 9.86
C VAL A 512 -41.29 18.95 9.55
N GLU A 513 -40.41 19.92 9.80
CA GLU A 513 -40.62 21.34 9.48
C GLU A 513 -39.37 21.93 8.80
N GLY A 514 -39.57 22.82 7.83
CA GLY A 514 -38.48 23.55 7.16
C GLY A 514 -38.02 22.95 5.83
N ASP A 515 -36.80 23.28 5.41
CA ASP A 515 -36.17 22.81 4.17
C ASP A 515 -35.21 21.65 4.47
N TYR A 516 -35.48 20.47 3.91
CA TYR A 516 -34.66 19.28 4.11
C TYR A 516 -33.23 19.41 3.55
N ASN A 517 -32.96 20.42 2.71
CA ASN A 517 -31.61 20.73 2.23
C ASN A 517 -30.83 21.64 3.19
N CYS A 518 -31.43 22.13 4.28
CA CYS A 518 -30.73 23.02 5.21
C CYS A 518 -29.61 22.27 5.94
N GLY A 519 -28.38 22.79 5.84
CA GLY A 519 -27.17 22.09 6.28
C GLY A 519 -26.43 21.34 5.17
N TYR A 520 -26.96 21.31 3.95
CA TYR A 520 -26.15 21.07 2.76
C TYR A 520 -25.38 22.36 2.42
N ILE A 521 -24.06 22.24 2.22
CA ILE A 521 -23.16 23.39 2.00
C ILE A 521 -22.68 23.39 0.55
N SER A 522 -21.95 22.34 0.14
CA SER A 522 -21.50 22.10 -1.23
C SER A 522 -21.17 20.61 -1.43
N ASP A 523 -21.03 20.15 -2.67
CA ASP A 523 -20.53 18.81 -2.97
C ASP A 523 -19.11 18.62 -2.40
N ASP A 524 -18.20 19.60 -2.62
CA ASP A 524 -16.85 19.62 -2.06
C ASP A 524 -16.83 19.51 -0.52
N PHE A 525 -17.84 20.05 0.18
CA PHE A 525 -17.98 19.88 1.64
C PHE A 525 -18.47 18.47 2.01
N GLN A 526 -19.35 17.85 1.22
CA GLN A 526 -19.72 16.45 1.45
C GLN A 526 -18.54 15.52 1.18
N ASP A 527 -17.72 15.79 0.14
CA ASP A 527 -16.47 15.07 -0.12
C ASP A 527 -15.50 15.19 1.07
N TYR A 528 -15.28 16.41 1.59
CA TYR A 528 -14.53 16.62 2.84
C TYR A 528 -15.13 15.79 3.99
N ASN A 529 -16.44 15.84 4.20
CA ASN A 529 -17.08 15.14 5.32
C ASN A 529 -17.01 13.60 5.12
N MET A 530 -17.02 13.09 3.89
CA MET A 530 -16.81 11.68 3.56
C MET A 530 -15.40 11.18 3.89
N VAL A 531 -14.37 12.02 3.75
CA VAL A 531 -12.99 11.71 4.23
C VAL A 531 -12.98 11.43 5.75
N TRP A 532 -13.96 11.91 6.51
CA TRP A 532 -14.07 11.69 7.97
C TRP A 532 -15.24 10.78 8.42
N SER A 533 -16.28 10.59 7.60
CA SER A 533 -17.49 9.84 8.00
C SER A 533 -17.49 8.38 7.58
N LEU A 534 -16.80 8.03 6.49
CA LEU A 534 -16.60 6.64 6.08
C LEU A 534 -15.46 5.99 6.87
N HIS A 535 -15.42 4.66 6.86
CA HIS A 535 -14.22 3.90 7.24
C HIS A 535 -13.04 4.08 6.26
N THR A 536 -13.10 5.03 5.32
CA THR A 536 -12.02 5.32 4.36
C THR A 536 -10.87 6.10 5.00
N GLY A 537 -10.04 5.40 5.76
CA GLY A 537 -8.59 5.62 5.83
C GLY A 537 -8.01 6.99 6.19
N PHE A 538 -8.80 7.99 6.62
CA PHE A 538 -8.26 9.20 7.28
C PHE A 538 -8.16 9.04 8.81
N TYR A 539 -8.98 8.15 9.38
CA TYR A 539 -8.56 7.38 10.56
C TYR A 539 -7.20 6.68 10.26
N GLY A 540 -7.06 6.10 9.07
CA GLY A 540 -5.86 5.43 8.52
C GLY A 540 -4.57 6.26 8.35
N GLY A 541 -4.54 7.54 8.75
CA GLY A 541 -3.25 8.25 8.90
C GLY A 541 -2.44 7.80 10.12
N ILE A 542 -3.13 7.29 11.17
CA ILE A 542 -2.53 6.78 12.42
C ILE A 542 -3.26 5.54 12.97
N TYR A 543 -4.53 5.33 12.65
CA TYR A 543 -5.40 4.32 13.28
C TYR A 543 -5.77 3.14 12.36
N GLY A 544 -5.24 3.13 11.15
CA GLY A 544 -5.31 2.03 10.18
C GLY A 544 -3.98 1.97 9.43
N ASP A 545 -3.47 0.76 9.23
CA ASP A 545 -2.26 0.31 8.50
C ASP A 545 -0.93 1.07 8.64
N VAL A 546 -0.87 2.40 8.53
CA VAL A 546 0.40 3.15 8.53
C VAL A 546 1.04 3.22 9.92
N VAL A 547 0.26 3.23 11.00
CA VAL A 547 0.79 3.12 12.38
C VAL A 547 0.01 2.05 13.15
N SER A 548 0.69 0.98 13.57
CA SER A 548 0.11 0.01 14.49
C SER A 548 0.28 0.45 15.95
N TYR A 549 -0.46 -0.20 16.85
CA TYR A 549 -0.47 -0.03 18.33
C TYR A 549 0.89 0.25 19.01
N VAL A 550 2.02 -0.14 18.42
CA VAL A 550 3.36 0.05 18.97
C VAL A 550 4.09 1.25 18.32
N THR A 551 4.58 2.16 19.18
CA THR A 551 5.65 3.14 18.94
C THR A 551 5.30 4.57 18.44
N LEU A 552 4.72 5.40 19.31
CA LEU A 552 4.98 6.87 19.33
C LEU A 552 6.43 7.22 19.77
N THR A 553 7.37 6.29 19.64
CA THR A 553 8.70 6.32 20.29
C THR A 553 9.82 5.70 19.47
N ASN A 554 9.51 5.13 18.30
CA ASN A 554 10.43 4.58 17.30
C ASN A 554 9.87 4.92 15.89
N ASN A 555 10.63 4.63 14.84
CA ASN A 555 10.14 4.69 13.45
C ASN A 555 9.74 3.30 12.95
N GLY A 556 8.80 3.23 12.00
CA GLY A 556 8.37 1.98 11.37
C GLY A 556 8.52 1.99 9.85
N GLN A 557 7.85 1.05 9.18
CA GLN A 557 7.63 1.14 7.73
C GLN A 557 6.46 2.08 7.47
N GLY A 558 6.61 3.00 6.51
CA GLY A 558 5.59 4.02 6.20
C GLY A 558 5.62 5.29 7.08
N TYR A 559 6.27 5.28 8.25
CA TYR A 559 6.26 6.45 9.16
C TYR A 559 7.56 6.71 9.95
N THR A 560 7.71 7.97 10.36
CA THR A 560 8.71 8.41 11.36
C THR A 560 8.05 9.22 12.48
N VAL A 561 8.64 9.17 13.69
CA VAL A 561 8.16 9.91 14.87
C VAL A 561 9.28 10.73 15.49
N GLU A 562 9.02 12.02 15.70
CA GLU A 562 9.91 12.94 16.42
C GLU A 562 9.14 13.76 17.48
N LYS A 563 9.80 14.16 18.57
CA LYS A 563 9.16 15.01 19.60
C LYS A 563 9.21 16.47 19.16
N ASP A 564 8.04 17.12 19.10
CA ASP A 564 7.84 18.46 18.55
C ASP A 564 7.38 19.46 19.62
N GLY A 565 8.12 19.52 20.73
CA GLY A 565 7.85 20.48 21.81
C GLY A 565 6.58 20.17 22.61
N LYS A 566 5.66 21.15 22.66
CA LYS A 566 4.46 21.16 23.51
C LYS A 566 3.31 21.96 22.90
N VAL A 567 2.09 21.67 23.34
CA VAL A 567 0.88 22.49 23.11
C VAL A 567 0.15 22.77 24.44
N GLY A 568 -0.54 23.91 24.54
CA GLY A 568 -1.41 24.25 25.68
C GLY A 568 -2.89 24.21 25.28
N LEU A 569 -3.68 23.33 25.90
CA LEU A 569 -5.11 23.10 25.61
C LEU A 569 -5.86 22.89 26.94
N ALA A 570 -7.11 23.37 27.06
CA ALA A 570 -7.88 23.32 28.31
C ALA A 570 -7.17 23.92 29.57
N GLY A 571 -6.11 24.70 29.38
CA GLY A 571 -5.24 25.17 30.48
C GLY A 571 -4.14 24.19 30.92
N ILE A 572 -4.02 23.04 30.26
CA ILE A 572 -3.04 21.98 30.51
C ILE A 572 -1.95 22.04 29.42
N GLU A 573 -0.68 21.84 29.79
CA GLU A 573 0.41 21.62 28.83
C GLU A 573 0.56 20.14 28.49
N PHE A 574 0.58 19.81 27.20
CA PHE A 574 0.83 18.48 26.68
C PHE A 574 2.17 18.42 25.92
N ASP A 575 2.90 17.31 26.05
CA ASP A 575 4.04 17.01 25.19
C ASP A 575 3.55 16.59 23.80
N LEU A 576 4.12 17.17 22.74
CA LEU A 576 3.68 16.96 21.36
C LEU A 576 4.64 16.05 20.59
N TYR A 577 4.09 15.11 19.80
CA TYR A 577 4.83 14.18 18.94
C TYR A 577 4.37 14.35 17.50
N LYS A 578 5.29 14.60 16.59
CA LYS A 578 5.05 14.73 15.15
C LYS A 578 5.30 13.37 14.49
N VAL A 579 4.25 12.79 13.95
CA VAL A 579 4.26 11.56 13.14
C VAL A 579 4.19 11.97 11.67
N THR A 580 5.23 11.66 10.89
CA THR A 580 5.24 11.88 9.43
C THR A 580 4.99 10.55 8.73
N TRP A 581 4.03 10.49 7.81
CA TRP A 581 3.49 9.23 7.29
C TRP A 581 3.23 9.24 5.77
N SER A 582 3.34 8.06 5.16
CA SER A 582 3.13 7.77 3.73
C SER A 582 2.55 6.37 3.59
N GLY A 583 1.45 6.22 2.85
CA GLY A 583 0.73 4.95 2.74
C GLY A 583 -0.42 4.98 1.73
N LEU A 584 -1.38 4.09 1.96
CA LEU A 584 -2.62 3.94 1.18
C LEU A 584 -3.84 4.18 2.07
N ILE A 585 -4.92 4.70 1.48
CA ILE A 585 -6.23 4.73 2.13
C ILE A 585 -6.86 3.34 2.06
N GLU A 586 -7.17 2.79 3.23
CA GLU A 586 -7.78 1.46 3.41
C GLU A 586 -9.02 1.28 2.52
N ASN A 587 -9.17 0.08 1.94
CA ASN A 587 -10.26 -0.34 1.05
C ASN A 587 -10.37 0.39 -0.32
N VAL A 588 -9.50 1.37 -0.63
CA VAL A 588 -9.54 2.11 -1.91
C VAL A 588 -8.17 2.25 -2.61
N ASP A 589 -7.08 1.77 -2.03
CA ASP A 589 -5.72 1.76 -2.63
C ASP A 589 -5.23 3.13 -3.17
N VAL A 590 -5.71 4.23 -2.58
CA VAL A 590 -5.32 5.61 -2.97
C VAL A 590 -4.07 6.08 -2.21
N PRO A 591 -3.01 6.56 -2.88
CA PRO A 591 -1.85 7.17 -2.23
C PRO A 591 -2.21 8.37 -1.34
N ALA A 592 -1.85 8.26 -0.06
CA ALA A 592 -2.01 9.33 0.93
C ALA A 592 -0.70 9.60 1.67
N ASN A 593 -0.43 10.89 1.91
CA ASN A 593 0.80 11.37 2.53
C ASN A 593 0.46 12.50 3.51
N GLY A 594 1.06 12.49 4.70
CA GLY A 594 0.77 13.53 5.68
C GLY A 594 1.72 13.61 6.87
N VAL A 595 1.36 14.53 7.75
CA VAL A 595 1.96 14.74 9.07
C VAL A 595 0.86 14.96 10.09
N THR A 596 0.95 14.27 11.22
CA THR A 596 -0.02 14.33 12.32
C THR A 596 0.71 14.60 13.63
N TYR A 597 0.17 15.52 14.42
CA TYR A 597 0.73 15.97 15.69
C TYR A 597 -0.13 15.44 16.83
N VAL A 598 0.42 14.56 17.65
CA VAL A 598 -0.28 13.81 18.70
C VAL A 598 0.18 14.27 20.08
N ALA A 599 -0.79 14.54 20.97
CA ALA A 599 -0.57 14.62 22.41
C ALA A 599 -1.05 13.28 23.02
N PRO A 600 -0.18 12.42 23.58
CA PRO A 600 -0.57 11.04 23.94
C PRO A 600 -1.73 10.93 24.95
N GLN A 601 -1.95 11.97 25.74
CA GLN A 601 -3.03 12.07 26.74
C GLN A 601 -4.38 12.50 26.16
N LEU A 602 -4.45 12.91 24.89
CA LEU A 602 -5.69 13.31 24.20
C LEU A 602 -6.13 12.22 23.21
N PRO A 603 -7.44 11.92 23.09
CA PRO A 603 -7.95 10.87 22.21
C PRO A 603 -7.98 11.26 20.73
N PHE A 604 -7.63 12.50 20.43
CA PHE A 604 -7.56 13.07 19.09
C PHE A 604 -6.21 13.73 18.84
N PRO A 605 -5.70 13.73 17.60
CA PRO A 605 -4.52 14.51 17.26
C PRO A 605 -4.81 16.02 17.42
N VAL A 606 -3.78 16.74 17.85
CA VAL A 606 -3.78 18.19 18.01
C VAL A 606 -3.82 18.87 16.64
N LYS A 607 -3.22 18.25 15.62
CA LYS A 607 -3.18 18.78 14.26
C LYS A 607 -2.92 17.66 13.25
N VAL A 608 -3.49 17.77 12.06
CA VAL A 608 -3.16 16.96 10.87
C VAL A 608 -2.93 17.91 9.69
N GLU A 609 -1.95 17.62 8.84
CA GLU A 609 -1.84 18.16 7.48
C GLU A 609 -1.53 16.99 6.53
N ALA A 610 -2.40 16.70 5.57
CA ALA A 610 -2.20 15.59 4.64
C ALA A 610 -2.81 15.87 3.27
N ALA A 611 -2.34 15.13 2.26
CA ALA A 611 -2.91 15.13 0.93
C ALA A 611 -3.19 13.71 0.43
N ILE A 612 -4.30 13.60 -0.29
CA ILE A 612 -4.79 12.42 -0.97
C ILE A 612 -4.58 12.68 -2.46
N SER A 613 -3.88 11.78 -3.17
CA SER A 613 -3.46 12.01 -4.57
C SER A 613 -3.80 10.81 -5.44
N GLU A 614 -4.80 10.98 -6.29
CA GLU A 614 -5.35 9.94 -7.16
C GLU A 614 -4.87 10.10 -8.60
N MET A 615 -4.13 9.11 -9.09
CA MET A 615 -3.77 9.03 -10.52
C MET A 615 -5.04 8.98 -11.38
N GLY A 616 -5.29 10.02 -12.18
CA GLY A 616 -6.44 10.09 -13.09
C GLY A 616 -7.68 10.80 -12.53
N ALA A 617 -7.81 10.95 -11.20
CA ALA A 617 -8.96 11.60 -10.56
C ALA A 617 -8.61 12.90 -9.80
N GLY A 618 -7.32 13.22 -9.63
CA GLY A 618 -6.84 14.49 -9.09
C GLY A 618 -6.32 14.35 -7.66
N GLY A 619 -6.79 15.18 -6.75
CA GLY A 619 -6.40 15.10 -5.35
C GLY A 619 -7.08 16.15 -4.47
N CYS A 620 -6.94 15.96 -3.17
CA CYS A 620 -7.32 16.94 -2.17
C CYS A 620 -6.28 17.06 -1.05
N TYR A 621 -6.28 18.20 -0.36
CA TYR A 621 -5.47 18.47 0.83
C TYR A 621 -6.42 18.82 1.97
N VAL A 622 -6.13 18.30 3.14
CA VAL A 622 -6.83 18.65 4.36
C VAL A 622 -5.83 18.96 5.46
N LYS A 623 -6.09 20.06 6.15
CA LYS A 623 -5.42 20.46 7.37
C LYS A 623 -6.46 20.67 8.44
N VAL A 624 -6.31 19.99 9.57
CA VAL A 624 -7.14 20.16 10.77
C VAL A 624 -6.24 20.60 11.91
N GLU A 625 -6.65 21.60 12.69
CA GLU A 625 -5.92 22.09 13.84
C GLU A 625 -6.89 22.29 15.02
N LEU A 626 -6.66 21.58 16.12
CA LEU A 626 -7.41 21.73 17.37
C LEU A 626 -7.00 23.05 18.04
N THR A 627 -7.99 23.91 18.27
CA THR A 627 -7.80 25.29 18.77
C THR A 627 -8.39 25.54 20.15
N ASP A 628 -9.38 24.76 20.59
CA ASP A 628 -9.89 24.77 21.96
C ASP A 628 -10.40 23.38 22.36
N LEU A 629 -10.40 23.11 23.66
CA LEU A 629 -10.82 21.86 24.30
C LEU A 629 -11.40 22.18 25.68
N LYS A 630 -12.60 21.66 25.97
CA LYS A 630 -13.21 21.74 27.29
C LYS A 630 -13.33 20.35 27.90
N LEU A 631 -12.73 20.23 29.07
CA LEU A 631 -12.72 19.04 29.91
C LEU A 631 -13.53 19.31 31.17
N GLU A 632 -14.27 18.31 31.63
CA GLU A 632 -14.95 18.28 32.93
C GLU A 632 -14.38 17.12 33.75
N ALA A 633 -14.19 17.28 35.07
CA ALA A 633 -13.68 16.20 35.90
C ALA A 633 -14.74 15.09 36.08
N GLY A 634 -14.34 13.83 35.93
CA GLY A 634 -15.22 12.64 36.04
C GLY A 634 -15.32 12.05 37.44
#